data_AF-A0A7W8EDN3-F1
#
_entry.id   AF-A0A7W8EDN3-F1
#
_cell.length_a   1.000
_cell.length_b   1.000
_cell.length_c   1.000
_cell.angle_alpha   90.00
_cell.angle_beta   90.00
_cell.angle_gamma   90.00
#
_symmetry.space_group_name_H-M   'P 1'
#
loop_
_entity.id
_entity.type
_entity.pdbx_description
1 polymer ?
#
loop_
_entity_poly.entity_id
_entity_poly.type
_entity_poly.pdbx_seq_one_letter_code
_entity_poly.pdbx_strand_id
1 'polypeptide(L)'
;MLLNLVVAGALALGGAHSLDSPWLAKYRALEAQIGASVYNDRSSATLAWGESYIMRSYLDVYQVTQDTAWLDKLVTHADTVIANADDVDGDGFLGWSTERYSPVEIANTGFESSTSGDATLPASWTRFQDTGSHVHRTTDTVEGTQSVRVVSDQTKWKKLYQNVNSAYEGGSTYVLRGWGKKAGSVTGRIVLRNGSTTICALDYTSTSWTFKQVECKLPTGGPQLRVWLEHASYTVAGSASFDEVKLSGRFPYMVHDAMIGIPMAEFSRLVAQTPALSGYSAKAAAYRSFLETEIVPRWEQSTYLGNTWNGTTYRQPPNIDTLSHTGTTNDLPFNMALGMANLLTVLHGLNGDTTYLSRANSVTQWAKSNLVNSGGAYIWNYGTYTTMKEDLSHANVDLSAFLESYRRGQVMTAADMIALKNTLKLKMWNGSATAPMFSLRVDGTGAANGTDYYLHSWIELAEWDAQIKALVAAKYTNFTSANSSHLITLSRLLKWE
;
A
#
# COMPACT_ATOMS: atom_id res chain seq x y z
N MET A 1 -17.89 39.75 -13.15
CA MET A 1 -18.87 39.31 -14.18
C MET A 1 -18.28 38.08 -14.85
N LEU A 2 -18.33 36.95 -14.14
CA LEU A 2 -17.74 35.67 -14.54
C LEU A 2 -18.91 34.68 -14.65
N LEU A 3 -19.07 34.13 -15.84
CA LEU A 3 -20.08 33.15 -16.16
C LEU A 3 -19.77 31.88 -15.36
N ASN A 4 -20.61 31.58 -14.36
CA ASN A 4 -20.66 30.28 -13.71
C ASN A 4 -21.02 29.24 -14.78
N LEU A 5 -20.03 28.60 -15.39
CA LEU A 5 -20.24 27.28 -15.99
C LEU A 5 -20.35 26.29 -14.84
N VAL A 6 -21.55 26.25 -14.27
CA VAL A 6 -22.06 25.05 -13.63
C VAL A 6 -22.10 24.02 -14.75
N VAL A 7 -21.05 23.20 -14.88
CA VAL A 7 -21.22 21.88 -15.46
C VAL A 7 -22.04 21.12 -14.43
N ALA A 8 -23.35 21.39 -14.47
CA ALA A 8 -24.35 20.44 -14.05
C ALA A 8 -24.14 19.28 -15.01
N GLY A 9 -23.25 18.36 -14.64
CA GLY A 9 -23.46 16.97 -14.97
C GLY A 9 -24.80 16.63 -14.37
N ALA A 10 -25.87 16.87 -15.14
CA ALA A 10 -27.06 16.09 -15.03
C ALA A 10 -26.61 14.65 -15.33
N LEU A 11 -26.05 13.99 -14.32
CA LEU A 11 -26.30 12.59 -14.11
C LEU A 11 -27.81 12.53 -14.08
N ALA A 12 -28.39 12.19 -15.24
CA ALA A 12 -29.75 11.72 -15.31
C ALA A 12 -29.88 10.77 -14.12
N LEU A 13 -30.90 11.00 -13.28
CA LEU A 13 -31.37 10.02 -12.31
C LEU A 13 -31.68 8.76 -13.14
N GLY A 14 -30.65 7.94 -13.36
CA GLY A 14 -30.74 6.69 -14.07
C GLY A 14 -31.74 5.87 -13.28
N GLY A 15 -32.83 5.47 -13.93
CA GLY A 15 -33.78 4.56 -13.31
C GLY A 15 -32.99 3.39 -12.71
N ALA A 16 -33.40 2.96 -11.52
CA ALA A 16 -32.77 1.85 -10.81
C ALA A 16 -32.35 0.76 -11.80
N HIS A 17 -31.04 0.57 -11.98
CA HIS A 17 -30.54 -0.45 -12.91
C HIS A 17 -31.13 -1.79 -12.49
N SER A 18 -31.57 -2.59 -13.46
CA SER A 18 -32.18 -3.89 -13.19
C SER A 18 -31.22 -4.75 -12.36
N LEU A 19 -31.77 -5.46 -11.37
CA LEU A 19 -31.07 -6.47 -10.55
C LEU A 19 -30.35 -7.57 -11.38
N ASP A 20 -30.53 -7.57 -12.70
CA ASP A 20 -30.01 -8.53 -13.68
C ASP A 20 -28.62 -8.17 -14.26
N SER A 21 -27.93 -7.14 -13.75
CA SER A 21 -26.57 -6.82 -14.20
C SER A 21 -25.59 -7.97 -13.90
N PRO A 22 -24.85 -8.50 -14.91
CA PRO A 22 -23.83 -9.51 -14.69
C PRO A 22 -22.66 -8.97 -13.84
N TRP A 23 -22.40 -7.66 -13.89
CA TRP A 23 -21.35 -7.02 -13.10
C TRP A 23 -21.74 -6.93 -11.62
N LEU A 24 -23.00 -6.58 -11.32
CA LEU A 24 -23.50 -6.58 -9.95
C LEU A 24 -23.48 -7.99 -9.34
N ALA A 25 -23.84 -9.01 -10.11
CA ALA A 25 -23.77 -10.41 -9.66
C ALA A 25 -22.32 -10.84 -9.35
N LYS A 26 -21.36 -10.54 -10.23
CA LYS A 26 -19.93 -10.81 -9.99
C LYS A 26 -19.38 -10.02 -8.81
N TYR A 27 -19.75 -8.74 -8.70
CA TYR A 27 -19.35 -7.90 -7.58
C TYR A 27 -19.82 -8.49 -6.25
N ARG A 28 -21.11 -8.83 -6.12
CA ARG A 28 -21.66 -9.44 -4.91
C ARG A 28 -20.99 -10.76 -4.56
N ALA A 29 -20.69 -11.60 -5.55
CA ALA A 29 -20.02 -12.87 -5.33
C ALA A 29 -18.60 -12.68 -4.77
N LEU A 30 -17.83 -11.72 -5.29
CA LEU A 30 -16.51 -11.41 -4.76
C LEU A 30 -16.56 -10.70 -3.41
N GLU A 31 -17.46 -9.72 -3.26
CA GLU A 31 -17.64 -8.98 -2.01
C GLU A 31 -18.01 -9.92 -0.85
N ALA A 32 -18.86 -10.91 -1.09
CA ALA A 32 -19.16 -11.93 -0.08
C ALA A 32 -17.93 -12.74 0.38
N GLN A 33 -16.89 -12.85 -0.46
CA GLN A 33 -15.66 -13.57 -0.13
C GLN A 33 -14.64 -12.67 0.60
N ILE A 34 -14.49 -11.43 0.16
CA ILE A 34 -13.38 -10.56 0.60
C ILE A 34 -13.81 -9.30 1.35
N GLY A 35 -15.10 -8.96 1.36
CA GLY A 35 -15.61 -7.71 1.92
C GLY A 35 -15.18 -7.52 3.37
N ALA A 36 -15.25 -8.57 4.20
CA ALA A 36 -14.87 -8.48 5.61
C ALA A 36 -13.41 -8.87 5.92
N SER A 37 -12.53 -8.96 4.90
CA SER A 37 -11.21 -9.59 5.07
C SER A 37 -10.08 -8.66 5.54
N VAL A 38 -10.18 -7.34 5.33
CA VAL A 38 -9.03 -6.43 5.46
C VAL A 38 -9.21 -5.23 6.39
N TYR A 39 -10.43 -4.75 6.68
CA TYR A 39 -10.64 -3.56 7.53
C TYR A 39 -10.16 -3.68 8.98
N ASN A 40 -9.90 -4.90 9.48
CA ASN A 40 -9.33 -5.15 10.81
C ASN A 40 -7.80 -5.19 10.82
N ASP A 41 -7.13 -5.17 9.66
CA ASP A 41 -5.67 -5.16 9.57
C ASP A 41 -5.13 -3.81 10.08
N ARG A 42 -3.95 -3.84 10.71
CA ARG A 42 -3.24 -2.65 11.21
C ARG A 42 -2.11 -2.20 10.29
N SER A 43 -1.81 -2.94 9.23
CA SER A 43 -0.82 -2.56 8.22
C SER A 43 -1.41 -1.51 7.29
N SER A 44 -0.81 -0.32 7.28
CA SER A 44 -1.20 0.74 6.33
C SER A 44 -1.10 0.30 4.87
N ALA A 45 -0.20 -0.65 4.55
CA ALA A 45 -0.10 -1.22 3.21
C ALA A 45 -1.35 -2.03 2.83
N THR A 46 -1.83 -2.90 3.72
CA THR A 46 -3.04 -3.70 3.48
C THR A 46 -4.27 -2.79 3.39
N LEU A 47 -4.35 -1.77 4.25
CA LEU A 47 -5.46 -0.82 4.23
C LEU A 47 -5.46 0.04 2.96
N ALA A 48 -4.32 0.59 2.56
CA ALA A 48 -4.20 1.46 1.40
C ALA A 48 -4.41 0.75 0.06
N TRP A 49 -3.87 -0.47 -0.10
CA TRP A 49 -3.93 -1.22 -1.36
C TRP A 49 -4.99 -2.34 -1.36
N GLY A 50 -5.81 -2.39 -0.30
CA GLY A 50 -6.84 -3.38 -0.07
C GLY A 50 -8.16 -2.72 0.31
N GLU A 51 -8.25 -2.31 1.57
CA GLU A 51 -9.49 -1.79 2.18
C GLU A 51 -9.98 -0.51 1.49
N SER A 52 -9.09 0.39 1.08
CA SER A 52 -9.48 1.61 0.37
C SER A 52 -10.30 1.33 -0.89
N TYR A 53 -9.96 0.27 -1.62
CA TYR A 53 -10.66 -0.15 -2.83
C TYR A 53 -12.03 -0.73 -2.51
N ILE A 54 -12.14 -1.48 -1.40
CA ILE A 54 -13.42 -2.03 -0.94
C ILE A 54 -14.36 -0.89 -0.57
N MET A 55 -13.93 0.03 0.32
CA MET A 55 -14.75 1.19 0.71
C MET A 55 -15.17 2.03 -0.49
N ARG A 56 -14.23 2.33 -1.40
CA ARG A 56 -14.54 3.14 -2.59
C ARG A 56 -15.50 2.41 -3.54
N SER A 57 -15.43 1.09 -3.63
CA SER A 57 -16.36 0.30 -4.43
C SER A 57 -17.80 0.34 -3.89
N TYR A 58 -17.99 0.46 -2.57
CA TYR A 58 -19.32 0.62 -1.98
C TYR A 58 -19.99 1.94 -2.39
N LEU A 59 -19.20 3.01 -2.56
CA LEU A 59 -19.70 4.27 -3.10
C LEU A 59 -20.19 4.11 -4.55
N ASP A 60 -19.40 3.44 -5.39
CA ASP A 60 -19.76 3.17 -6.79
C ASP A 60 -21.05 2.35 -6.89
N VAL A 61 -21.18 1.28 -6.10
CA VAL A 61 -22.37 0.42 -6.13
C VAL A 61 -23.60 1.12 -5.54
N TYR A 62 -23.44 1.93 -4.49
CA TYR A 62 -24.52 2.78 -3.99
C TYR A 62 -25.02 3.75 -5.08
N GLN A 63 -24.12 4.40 -5.82
CA GLN A 63 -24.53 5.35 -6.88
C GLN A 63 -25.45 4.71 -7.93
N VAL A 64 -25.26 3.43 -8.23
CA VAL A 64 -26.08 2.70 -9.22
C VAL A 64 -27.35 2.09 -8.60
N THR A 65 -27.24 1.51 -7.41
CA THR A 65 -28.31 0.72 -6.78
C THR A 65 -29.22 1.54 -5.88
N GLN A 66 -28.72 2.67 -5.36
CA GLN A 66 -29.34 3.48 -4.29
C GLN A 66 -29.63 2.69 -3.01
N ASP A 67 -28.99 1.53 -2.83
CA ASP A 67 -29.12 0.69 -1.64
C ASP A 67 -28.15 1.14 -0.55
N THR A 68 -28.69 1.75 0.51
CA THR A 68 -27.90 2.31 1.62
C THR A 68 -27.17 1.24 2.44
N ALA A 69 -27.50 -0.05 2.29
CA ALA A 69 -26.75 -1.12 2.94
C ALA A 69 -25.25 -1.13 2.54
N TRP A 70 -24.92 -0.66 1.34
CA TRP A 70 -23.52 -0.47 0.93
C TRP A 70 -22.82 0.65 1.71
N LEU A 71 -23.55 1.72 2.03
CA LEU A 71 -23.04 2.81 2.86
C LEU A 71 -22.89 2.39 4.32
N ASP A 72 -23.78 1.54 4.84
CA ASP A 72 -23.65 0.96 6.19
C ASP A 72 -22.39 0.08 6.32
N LYS A 73 -22.06 -0.68 5.27
CA LYS A 73 -20.79 -1.41 5.19
C LYS A 73 -19.60 -0.45 5.18
N LEU A 74 -19.64 0.60 4.36
CA LEU A 74 -18.58 1.62 4.35
C LEU A 74 -18.36 2.22 5.74
N VAL A 75 -19.45 2.59 6.44
CA VAL A 75 -19.36 3.14 7.81
C VAL A 75 -18.71 2.15 8.77
N THR A 76 -19.12 0.88 8.73
CA THR A 76 -18.53 -0.18 9.59
C THR A 76 -17.03 -0.31 9.35
N HIS A 77 -16.62 -0.29 8.08
CA HIS A 77 -15.21 -0.42 7.70
C HIS A 77 -14.41 0.83 8.10
N ALA A 78 -14.90 2.02 7.75
CA ALA A 78 -14.23 3.28 8.06
C ALA A 78 -14.09 3.51 9.57
N ASP A 79 -15.13 3.21 10.36
CA ASP A 79 -15.07 3.25 11.82
C ASP A 79 -13.96 2.33 12.37
N THR A 80 -13.88 1.10 11.84
CA THR A 80 -12.87 0.13 12.31
C THR A 80 -11.46 0.54 11.91
N VAL A 81 -11.29 1.05 10.69
CA VAL A 81 -10.00 1.54 10.19
C VAL A 81 -9.52 2.73 11.01
N ILE A 82 -10.40 3.69 11.33
CA ILE A 82 -10.06 4.83 12.20
C ILE A 82 -9.74 4.35 13.62
N ALA A 83 -10.49 3.39 14.16
CA ALA A 83 -10.22 2.83 15.49
C ALA A 83 -8.87 2.09 15.57
N ASN A 84 -8.32 1.67 14.43
CA ASN A 84 -7.00 1.05 14.31
C ASN A 84 -5.87 2.05 14.01
N ALA A 85 -6.17 3.34 13.87
CA ALA A 85 -5.14 4.36 13.71
C ALA A 85 -4.23 4.42 14.95
N ASP A 86 -2.94 4.58 14.72
CA ASP A 86 -1.88 4.64 15.74
C ASP A 86 -1.12 5.97 15.69
N ASP A 87 -0.44 6.27 16.80
CA ASP A 87 0.61 7.29 16.92
C ASP A 87 1.92 6.54 17.21
N VAL A 88 2.40 5.80 16.19
CA VAL A 88 3.53 4.86 16.33
C VAL A 88 4.85 5.57 16.65
N ASP A 89 4.94 6.83 16.25
CA ASP A 89 6.10 7.71 16.37
C ASP A 89 6.01 8.70 17.54
N GLY A 90 4.83 8.88 18.14
CA GLY A 90 4.62 9.74 19.31
C GLY A 90 4.64 11.22 18.97
N ASP A 91 4.25 11.59 17.75
CA ASP A 91 4.24 12.95 17.25
C ASP A 91 2.94 13.71 17.56
N GLY A 92 1.95 13.01 18.11
CA GLY A 92 0.65 13.54 18.50
C GLY A 92 -0.40 13.51 17.40
N PHE A 93 -0.09 13.00 16.21
CA PHE A 93 -1.05 12.80 15.12
C PHE A 93 -1.36 11.31 14.90
N LEU A 94 -2.63 10.98 14.82
CA LEU A 94 -3.04 9.63 14.45
C LEU A 94 -2.86 9.37 12.94
N GLY A 95 -2.60 8.12 12.59
CA GLY A 95 -2.73 7.63 11.21
C GLY A 95 -2.40 6.15 11.13
N TRP A 96 -1.81 5.69 10.02
CA TRP A 96 -1.49 4.26 9.87
C TRP A 96 -0.04 4.03 9.46
N SER A 97 0.52 2.92 9.96
CA SER A 97 1.92 2.57 9.77
C SER A 97 2.11 1.13 9.30
N THR A 98 3.28 0.83 8.72
CA THR A 98 3.67 -0.53 8.33
C THR A 98 5.18 -0.63 8.17
N GLU A 99 5.66 -1.85 8.28
CA GLU A 99 7.04 -2.27 8.04
C GLU A 99 7.32 -2.73 6.61
N ARG A 100 6.27 -2.95 5.80
CA ARG A 100 6.36 -3.66 4.52
C ARG A 100 7.31 -3.01 3.52
N TYR A 101 7.36 -1.69 3.50
CA TYR A 101 8.17 -0.90 2.54
C TYR A 101 9.40 -0.27 3.19
N SER A 102 9.58 -0.52 4.49
CA SER A 102 10.74 -0.02 5.20
C SER A 102 11.94 -0.91 4.88
N PRO A 103 13.16 -0.36 4.91
CA PRO A 103 14.36 -1.15 4.74
C PRO A 103 14.41 -2.37 5.66
N VAL A 104 15.08 -3.43 5.18
CA VAL A 104 15.36 -4.62 5.99
C VAL A 104 16.76 -4.48 6.58
N GLU A 105 16.85 -4.44 7.91
CA GLU A 105 18.08 -4.11 8.63
C GLU A 105 19.09 -5.26 8.75
N ILE A 106 18.78 -6.40 8.12
CA ILE A 106 19.62 -7.60 8.07
C ILE A 106 19.61 -8.17 6.65
N ALA A 107 20.76 -8.68 6.23
CA ALA A 107 20.96 -9.24 4.90
C ALA A 107 20.68 -10.75 4.85
N ASN A 108 20.46 -11.26 3.64
CA ASN A 108 20.33 -12.70 3.37
C ASN A 108 19.28 -13.37 4.27
N THR A 109 18.07 -12.79 4.29
CA THR A 109 16.99 -13.12 5.22
C THR A 109 16.42 -14.52 5.04
N GLY A 110 16.43 -15.03 3.80
CA GLY A 110 16.09 -16.41 3.44
C GLY A 110 17.31 -17.34 3.38
N PHE A 111 18.51 -16.88 3.78
CA PHE A 111 19.71 -17.73 3.86
C PHE A 111 20.17 -18.39 2.53
N GLU A 112 19.72 -17.85 1.39
CA GLU A 112 19.94 -18.39 0.04
C GLU A 112 21.40 -18.35 -0.40
N SER A 113 22.19 -17.39 0.08
CA SER A 113 23.62 -17.30 -0.26
C SER A 113 24.51 -17.85 0.85
N SER A 114 25.59 -18.57 0.50
CA SER A 114 26.62 -19.01 1.45
C SER A 114 27.77 -18.00 1.59
N THR A 115 28.42 -18.03 2.74
CA THR A 115 29.72 -17.40 2.95
C THR A 115 30.77 -18.02 2.04
N SER A 116 31.63 -17.18 1.43
CA SER A 116 32.74 -17.67 0.62
C SER A 116 33.66 -18.58 1.42
N GLY A 117 33.96 -19.77 0.90
CA GLY A 117 34.77 -20.78 1.58
C GLY A 117 34.02 -21.63 2.63
N ASP A 118 32.74 -21.34 2.92
CA ASP A 118 31.90 -22.15 3.80
C ASP A 118 30.47 -22.24 3.28
N ALA A 119 30.19 -23.31 2.53
CA ALA A 119 28.88 -23.56 1.93
C ALA A 119 27.75 -23.76 2.97
N THR A 120 28.10 -24.08 4.23
CA THR A 120 27.14 -24.37 5.29
C THR A 120 26.73 -23.12 6.09
N LEU A 121 27.50 -22.03 6.00
CA LEU A 121 27.22 -20.78 6.69
C LEU A 121 26.47 -19.81 5.75
N PRO A 122 25.29 -19.29 6.12
CA PRO A 122 24.67 -18.22 5.35
C PRO A 122 25.57 -16.97 5.31
N ALA A 123 25.73 -16.38 4.13
CA ALA A 123 26.45 -15.13 3.94
C ALA A 123 25.89 -14.04 4.87
N SER A 124 26.78 -13.20 5.43
CA SER A 124 26.47 -12.12 6.40
C SER A 124 26.04 -12.58 7.80
N TRP A 125 25.97 -13.88 8.06
CA TRP A 125 25.68 -14.43 9.39
C TRP A 125 26.93 -15.01 10.05
N THR A 126 26.98 -14.93 11.38
CA THR A 126 28.11 -15.42 12.19
C THR A 126 27.65 -16.52 13.15
N ARG A 127 28.41 -17.62 13.23
CA ARG A 127 28.19 -18.67 14.24
C ARG A 127 28.70 -18.23 15.60
N PHE A 128 27.99 -18.64 16.63
CA PHE A 128 28.45 -18.55 18.00
C PHE A 128 28.65 -19.95 18.58
N GLN A 129 29.89 -20.22 19.04
CA GLN A 129 30.31 -21.48 19.67
C GLN A 129 30.09 -22.75 18.82
N ASP A 130 30.13 -22.62 17.50
CA ASP A 130 29.97 -23.73 16.54
C ASP A 130 30.91 -23.67 15.34
N THR A 131 31.16 -24.83 14.71
CA THR A 131 32.05 -25.02 13.55
C THR A 131 31.33 -25.51 12.29
N GLY A 132 29.99 -25.56 12.28
CA GLY A 132 29.17 -25.88 11.11
C GLY A 132 28.38 -27.18 11.18
N SER A 133 28.71 -28.09 12.11
CA SER A 133 27.94 -29.33 12.28
C SER A 133 26.56 -29.10 12.92
N HIS A 134 26.41 -28.05 13.73
CA HIS A 134 25.16 -27.79 14.46
C HIS A 134 24.41 -26.56 13.94
N VAL A 135 25.12 -25.59 13.33
CA VAL A 135 24.51 -24.40 12.74
C VAL A 135 24.81 -24.38 11.24
N HIS A 136 23.86 -24.77 10.41
CA HIS A 136 24.06 -24.93 8.97
C HIS A 136 22.83 -24.62 8.12
N ARG A 137 23.07 -24.24 6.86
CA ARG A 137 22.06 -24.16 5.80
C ARG A 137 21.45 -25.52 5.51
N THR A 138 20.17 -25.55 5.15
CA THR A 138 19.42 -26.77 4.81
C THR A 138 18.38 -26.49 3.72
N THR A 139 17.99 -27.53 2.98
CA THR A 139 16.99 -27.47 1.91
C THR A 139 15.56 -27.72 2.41
N ASP A 140 15.37 -27.82 3.72
CA ASP A 140 14.06 -27.84 4.36
C ASP A 140 13.62 -26.39 4.58
N THR A 141 12.72 -25.86 3.73
CA THR A 141 12.46 -24.40 3.62
C THR A 141 10.96 -24.07 3.63
N VAL A 142 10.66 -22.77 3.70
CA VAL A 142 9.33 -22.22 3.40
C VAL A 142 9.35 -21.52 2.04
N GLU A 143 10.36 -20.70 1.81
CA GLU A 143 10.55 -19.94 0.58
C GLU A 143 11.95 -20.28 0.02
N GLY A 144 12.16 -19.98 -1.27
CA GLY A 144 13.47 -20.17 -1.89
C GLY A 144 13.96 -21.62 -1.86
N THR A 145 15.27 -21.78 -1.71
CA THR A 145 15.95 -23.08 -1.77
C THR A 145 16.72 -23.42 -0.51
N GLN A 146 16.89 -22.45 0.41
CA GLN A 146 17.60 -22.65 1.66
C GLN A 146 16.83 -22.09 2.85
N SER A 147 17.14 -22.65 4.00
CA SER A 147 16.84 -22.09 5.31
C SER A 147 18.04 -22.34 6.21
N VAL A 148 17.96 -21.97 7.49
CA VAL A 148 19.00 -22.33 8.45
C VAL A 148 18.47 -23.21 9.57
N ARG A 149 19.29 -24.20 9.99
CA ARG A 149 19.02 -25.08 11.12
C ARG A 149 20.04 -24.87 12.22
N VAL A 150 19.55 -24.74 13.45
CA VAL A 150 20.32 -24.69 14.69
C VAL A 150 20.00 -25.94 15.50
N VAL A 151 20.99 -26.80 15.71
CA VAL A 151 20.90 -28.07 16.43
C VAL A 151 21.54 -27.93 17.80
N SER A 152 20.89 -28.43 18.83
CA SER A 152 21.42 -28.46 20.19
C SER A 152 22.27 -29.71 20.39
N ASP A 153 23.50 -29.54 20.86
CA ASP A 153 24.36 -30.65 21.29
C ASP A 153 24.29 -30.92 22.81
N GLN A 154 23.46 -30.17 23.54
CA GLN A 154 23.29 -30.28 24.99
C GLN A 154 24.52 -29.87 25.84
N THR A 155 25.63 -29.47 25.22
CA THR A 155 26.88 -29.15 25.93
C THR A 155 27.14 -27.65 26.03
N LYS A 156 26.81 -26.89 24.99
CA LYS A 156 27.02 -25.44 24.93
C LYS A 156 26.03 -24.78 23.99
N TRP A 157 25.96 -23.45 24.07
CA TRP A 157 25.12 -22.68 23.17
C TRP A 157 25.54 -22.85 21.71
N LYS A 158 24.57 -23.10 20.84
CA LYS A 158 24.71 -23.07 19.39
C LYS A 158 23.78 -22.00 18.86
N LYS A 159 24.35 -20.96 18.26
CA LYS A 159 23.56 -19.82 17.78
C LYS A 159 24.11 -19.29 16.47
N LEU A 160 23.24 -18.60 15.76
CA LEU A 160 23.61 -17.77 14.62
C LEU A 160 23.20 -16.33 14.93
N TYR A 161 23.99 -15.35 14.50
CA TYR A 161 23.59 -13.96 14.62
C TYR A 161 24.07 -13.11 13.45
N GLN A 162 23.41 -11.96 13.29
CA GLN A 162 23.81 -10.89 12.41
C GLN A 162 23.72 -9.56 13.15
N ASN A 163 24.68 -8.66 12.89
CA ASN A 163 24.58 -7.28 13.36
C ASN A 163 23.48 -6.57 12.55
N VAL A 164 22.60 -5.85 13.26
CA VAL A 164 21.64 -4.95 12.62
C VAL A 164 22.42 -3.81 11.93
N ASN A 165 21.97 -3.38 10.75
CA ASN A 165 22.53 -2.23 10.03
C ASN A 165 22.71 -1.04 10.99
N SER A 166 23.85 -0.35 10.91
CA SER A 166 24.13 0.81 11.77
C SER A 166 23.31 2.05 11.43
N ALA A 167 22.71 2.10 10.23
CA ALA A 167 21.87 3.20 9.76
C ALA A 167 20.39 3.06 10.15
N TYR A 168 20.07 2.20 11.13
CA TYR A 168 18.71 2.09 11.66
C TYR A 168 18.32 3.37 12.41
N GLU A 169 17.02 3.68 12.34
CA GLU A 169 16.40 4.81 13.03
C GLU A 169 16.12 4.48 14.51
N GLY A 170 17.01 4.88 15.40
CA GLY A 170 16.90 4.66 16.84
C GLY A 170 15.71 5.37 17.48
N GLY A 171 15.15 4.80 18.55
CA GLY A 171 13.93 5.33 19.20
C GLY A 171 12.63 4.98 18.47
N SER A 172 12.70 4.35 17.30
CA SER A 172 11.54 3.99 16.48
C SER A 172 11.06 2.57 16.77
N THR A 173 9.81 2.29 16.39
CA THR A 173 9.23 0.95 16.46
C THR A 173 9.66 0.14 15.23
N TYR A 174 10.09 -1.10 15.45
CA TYR A 174 10.46 -2.05 14.40
C TYR A 174 9.64 -3.32 14.53
N VAL A 175 9.51 -4.07 13.45
CA VAL A 175 8.88 -5.38 13.43
C VAL A 175 9.94 -6.45 13.17
N LEU A 176 10.18 -7.29 14.18
CA LEU A 176 10.92 -8.53 14.03
C LEU A 176 9.95 -9.60 13.52
N ARG A 177 10.27 -10.24 12.40
CA ARG A 177 9.41 -11.26 11.77
C ARG A 177 10.21 -12.38 11.14
N GLY A 178 9.58 -13.53 10.97
CA GLY A 178 10.16 -14.65 10.23
C GLY A 178 9.35 -15.93 10.39
N TRP A 179 9.83 -16.98 9.73
CA TRP A 179 9.30 -18.32 9.87
C TRP A 179 10.18 -19.14 10.80
N GLY A 180 9.55 -20.03 11.55
CA GLY A 180 10.28 -20.98 12.38
C GLY A 180 9.52 -22.27 12.63
N LYS A 181 10.28 -23.34 12.89
CA LYS A 181 9.78 -24.62 13.39
C LYS A 181 10.81 -25.31 14.26
N LYS A 182 10.37 -26.32 15.01
CA LYS A 182 11.25 -27.18 15.83
C LYS A 182 11.21 -28.64 15.41
N ALA A 183 12.23 -29.37 15.81
CA ALA A 183 12.24 -30.82 15.93
C ALA A 183 12.75 -31.21 17.32
N GLY A 184 12.18 -32.25 17.93
CA GLY A 184 12.48 -32.63 19.31
C GLY A 184 11.85 -31.67 20.32
N SER A 185 12.54 -31.45 21.44
CA SER A 185 11.98 -30.77 22.63
C SER A 185 12.41 -29.31 22.79
N VAL A 186 13.29 -28.79 21.92
CA VAL A 186 13.72 -27.39 21.97
C VAL A 186 12.58 -26.42 21.68
N THR A 187 12.68 -25.20 22.20
CA THR A 187 11.95 -24.03 21.67
C THR A 187 12.93 -23.22 20.83
N GLY A 188 12.66 -23.05 19.53
CA GLY A 188 13.44 -22.18 18.66
C GLY A 188 13.11 -20.72 18.91
N ARG A 189 14.09 -19.81 18.80
CA ARG A 189 13.90 -18.38 19.03
C ARG A 189 14.58 -17.52 17.98
N ILE A 190 13.87 -16.51 17.51
CA ILE A 190 14.46 -15.33 16.86
C ILE A 190 14.45 -14.20 17.88
N VAL A 191 15.61 -13.63 18.21
CA VAL A 191 15.75 -12.68 19.33
C VAL A 191 16.50 -11.44 18.88
N LEU A 192 15.88 -10.27 19.06
CA LEU A 192 16.59 -8.99 18.93
C LEU A 192 17.20 -8.62 20.29
N ARG A 193 18.51 -8.33 20.30
CA ARG A 193 19.23 -7.94 21.51
C ARG A 193 19.96 -6.62 21.36
N ASN A 194 19.99 -5.86 22.46
CA ASN A 194 20.93 -4.78 22.70
C ASN A 194 21.99 -5.25 23.71
N GLY A 195 23.17 -5.62 23.23
CA GLY A 195 24.16 -6.32 24.06
C GLY A 195 23.62 -7.67 24.54
N SER A 196 23.53 -7.87 25.85
CA SER A 196 22.94 -9.06 26.48
C SER A 196 21.42 -8.94 26.70
N THR A 197 20.87 -7.73 26.65
CA THR A 197 19.46 -7.46 26.94
C THR A 197 18.61 -7.86 25.73
N THR A 198 17.56 -8.65 25.98
CA THR A 198 16.56 -8.97 24.95
C THR A 198 15.57 -7.83 24.84
N ILE A 199 15.38 -7.30 23.63
CA ILE A 199 14.35 -6.29 23.33
C ILE A 199 13.02 -6.98 23.06
N CYS A 200 13.03 -7.95 22.16
CA CYS A 200 11.86 -8.72 21.75
C CYS A 200 12.31 -10.09 21.22
N ALA A 201 11.39 -11.04 21.19
CA ALA A 201 11.66 -12.39 20.73
C ALA A 201 10.43 -13.05 20.11
N LEU A 202 10.67 -13.95 19.17
CA LEU A 202 9.69 -14.85 18.59
C LEU A 202 10.03 -16.28 19.00
N ASP A 203 9.14 -16.94 19.74
CA ASP A 203 9.35 -18.30 20.20
C ASP A 203 8.56 -19.30 19.34
N TYR A 204 9.22 -20.35 18.86
CA TYR A 204 8.66 -21.37 17.98
C TYR A 204 8.62 -22.74 18.67
N THR A 205 7.39 -23.21 18.87
CA THR A 205 7.07 -24.49 19.52
C THR A 205 6.36 -25.47 18.58
N SER A 206 6.06 -25.06 17.35
CA SER A 206 5.41 -25.90 16.34
C SER A 206 6.43 -26.74 15.58
N THR A 207 6.06 -27.97 15.21
CA THR A 207 6.84 -28.81 14.28
C THR A 207 6.61 -28.45 12.82
N SER A 208 5.56 -27.68 12.53
CA SER A 208 5.29 -27.12 11.20
C SER A 208 5.82 -25.70 11.12
N TRP A 209 6.26 -25.29 9.94
CA TRP A 209 6.63 -23.90 9.65
C TRP A 209 5.48 -22.97 10.03
N THR A 210 5.79 -22.01 10.89
CA THR A 210 4.83 -21.01 11.37
C THR A 210 5.46 -19.64 11.19
N PHE A 211 4.72 -18.69 10.61
CA PHE A 211 5.13 -17.29 10.57
C PHE A 211 4.78 -16.62 11.90
N LYS A 212 5.70 -15.82 12.44
CA LYS A 212 5.41 -14.95 13.58
C LYS A 212 6.06 -13.58 13.38
N GLN A 213 5.48 -12.58 14.02
CA GLN A 213 6.04 -11.24 14.09
C GLN A 213 5.76 -10.60 15.45
N VAL A 214 6.59 -9.63 15.83
CA VAL A 214 6.46 -8.87 17.07
C VAL A 214 7.02 -7.46 16.87
N GLU A 215 6.34 -6.47 17.45
CA GLU A 215 6.83 -5.10 17.49
C GLU A 215 7.86 -4.92 18.61
N CYS A 216 8.90 -4.15 18.30
CA CYS A 216 10.06 -3.94 19.13
C CYS A 216 10.38 -2.43 19.13
N LYS A 217 10.35 -1.79 20.30
CA LYS A 217 10.82 -0.40 20.41
C LYS A 217 12.34 -0.40 20.50
N LEU A 218 13.02 0.12 19.49
CA LEU A 218 14.48 0.18 19.48
C LEU A 218 14.97 1.39 20.30
N PRO A 219 16.10 1.27 21.01
CA PRO A 219 16.69 2.39 21.74
C PRO A 219 17.27 3.43 20.77
N THR A 220 17.39 4.69 21.22
CA THR A 220 18.04 5.77 20.44
C THR A 220 19.56 5.58 20.31
N GLY A 221 20.14 4.68 21.09
CA GLY A 221 21.56 4.34 21.03
C GLY A 221 21.92 3.18 21.97
N GLY A 222 23.22 2.92 22.11
CA GLY A 222 23.75 1.85 22.96
C GLY A 222 24.61 0.86 22.20
N PRO A 223 24.85 -0.34 22.78
CA PRO A 223 25.60 -1.40 22.13
C PRO A 223 25.05 -1.80 20.75
N GLN A 224 25.90 -2.43 19.94
CA GLN A 224 25.50 -2.97 18.64
C GLN A 224 24.31 -3.93 18.77
N LEU A 225 23.21 -3.59 18.10
CA LEU A 225 22.04 -4.44 18.00
C LEU A 225 22.34 -5.69 17.17
N ARG A 226 21.79 -6.83 17.59
CA ARG A 226 21.95 -8.11 16.89
C ARG A 226 20.64 -8.89 16.87
N VAL A 227 20.35 -9.48 15.72
CA VAL A 227 19.32 -10.52 15.60
C VAL A 227 20.00 -11.88 15.77
N TRP A 228 19.46 -12.69 16.68
CA TRP A 228 19.97 -14.02 17.05
C TRP A 228 18.96 -15.10 16.68
N LEU A 229 19.46 -16.22 16.16
CA LEU A 229 18.73 -17.46 15.96
C LEU A 229 19.30 -18.50 16.94
N GLU A 230 18.46 -18.98 17.85
CA GLU A 230 18.91 -19.80 18.98
C GLU A 230 17.81 -20.73 19.50
N HIS A 231 18.11 -21.49 20.55
CA HIS A 231 17.11 -22.17 21.38
C HIS A 231 16.83 -21.40 22.67
N ALA A 232 15.71 -21.69 23.33
CA ALA A 232 15.44 -21.19 24.68
C ALA A 232 16.39 -21.77 25.73
N SER A 233 16.88 -22.99 25.53
CA SER A 233 17.92 -23.62 26.35
C SER A 233 18.81 -24.49 25.47
N TYR A 234 20.12 -24.41 25.66
CA TYR A 234 21.07 -25.31 25.00
C TYR A 234 21.10 -26.70 25.63
N THR A 235 20.55 -26.91 26.82
CA THR A 235 20.59 -28.22 27.50
C THR A 235 19.49 -29.18 27.05
N VAL A 236 18.64 -28.75 26.11
CA VAL A 236 17.52 -29.53 25.60
C VAL A 236 17.86 -30.08 24.22
N ALA A 237 17.63 -31.38 24.00
CA ALA A 237 17.85 -32.03 22.71
C ALA A 237 16.84 -31.57 21.65
N GLY A 238 17.32 -31.36 20.43
CA GLY A 238 16.49 -31.04 19.27
C GLY A 238 17.13 -30.02 18.34
N SER A 239 16.35 -29.52 17.39
CA SER A 239 16.76 -28.47 16.47
C SER A 239 15.64 -27.48 16.21
N ALA A 240 16.01 -26.27 15.81
CA ALA A 240 15.10 -25.26 15.29
C ALA A 240 15.56 -24.85 13.89
N SER A 241 14.60 -24.68 12.98
CA SER A 241 14.84 -24.16 11.65
C SER A 241 14.15 -22.82 11.49
N PHE A 242 14.78 -21.90 10.77
CA PHE A 242 14.33 -20.54 10.55
C PHE A 242 14.47 -20.16 9.08
N ASP A 243 13.54 -19.35 8.60
CA ASP A 243 13.50 -18.86 7.22
C ASP A 243 12.90 -17.44 7.16
N GLU A 244 13.23 -16.68 6.12
CA GLU A 244 12.73 -15.32 5.85
C GLU A 244 12.74 -14.38 7.08
N VAL A 245 13.87 -14.36 7.82
CA VAL A 245 14.03 -13.56 9.04
C VAL A 245 14.31 -12.11 8.69
N LYS A 246 13.41 -11.20 9.08
CA LYS A 246 13.47 -9.77 8.75
C LYS A 246 13.31 -8.91 10.01
N LEU A 247 13.98 -7.77 10.00
CA LEU A 247 13.79 -6.67 10.93
C LEU A 247 13.63 -5.40 10.08
N SER A 248 12.53 -4.67 10.25
CA SER A 248 12.25 -3.45 9.49
C SER A 248 11.57 -2.43 10.40
N GLY A 249 11.84 -1.14 10.21
CA GLY A 249 11.11 -0.08 10.91
C GLY A 249 9.62 -0.15 10.59
N ARG A 250 8.75 0.31 11.47
CA ARG A 250 7.31 0.46 11.22
C ARG A 250 7.01 1.95 11.09
N PHE A 251 6.76 2.40 9.87
CA PHE A 251 6.67 3.83 9.55
C PHE A 251 5.34 4.19 8.86
N PRO A 252 4.88 5.44 9.02
CA PRO A 252 3.79 5.97 8.21
C PRO A 252 4.25 6.26 6.77
N TYR A 253 3.32 6.19 5.82
CA TYR A 253 3.55 6.52 4.41
C TYR A 253 2.42 7.41 3.87
N MET A 254 2.76 8.55 3.28
CA MET A 254 1.80 9.58 2.85
C MET A 254 0.74 9.06 1.91
N VAL A 255 1.18 8.26 0.93
CA VAL A 255 0.26 7.66 -0.04
C VAL A 255 -0.72 6.71 0.63
N HIS A 256 -0.32 6.01 1.69
CA HIS A 256 -1.23 5.08 2.36
C HIS A 256 -2.35 5.82 3.08
N ASP A 257 -2.00 6.83 3.88
CA ASP A 257 -2.98 7.70 4.52
C ASP A 257 -3.95 8.31 3.52
N ALA A 258 -3.41 8.82 2.41
CA ALA A 258 -4.22 9.43 1.37
C ALA A 258 -5.18 8.41 0.76
N MET A 259 -4.68 7.23 0.37
CA MET A 259 -5.50 6.16 -0.21
C MET A 259 -6.60 5.69 0.75
N ILE A 260 -6.28 5.54 2.04
CA ILE A 260 -7.26 5.17 3.08
C ILE A 260 -8.30 6.28 3.29
N GLY A 261 -7.87 7.54 3.29
CA GLY A 261 -8.72 8.70 3.54
C GLY A 261 -9.61 9.12 2.36
N ILE A 262 -9.21 8.87 1.11
CA ILE A 262 -9.99 9.21 -0.09
C ILE A 262 -11.43 8.69 -0.02
N PRO A 263 -11.72 7.38 0.20
CA PRO A 263 -13.10 6.91 0.26
C PRO A 263 -13.91 7.54 1.41
N MET A 264 -13.26 7.88 2.53
CA MET A 264 -13.92 8.57 3.65
C MET A 264 -14.29 10.02 3.28
N ALA A 265 -13.40 10.72 2.58
CA ALA A 265 -13.66 12.06 2.07
C ALA A 265 -14.73 12.04 0.96
N GLU A 266 -14.69 11.05 0.06
CA GLU A 266 -15.68 10.89 -1.00
C GLU A 266 -17.07 10.52 -0.45
N PHE A 267 -17.14 9.68 0.59
CA PHE A 267 -18.36 9.43 1.34
C PHE A 267 -18.92 10.72 1.95
N SER A 268 -18.06 11.51 2.60
CA SER A 268 -18.47 12.79 3.18
C SER A 268 -19.01 13.75 2.12
N ARG A 269 -18.40 13.78 0.93
CA ARG A 269 -18.88 14.53 -0.24
C ARG A 269 -20.24 14.05 -0.71
N LEU A 270 -20.42 12.73 -0.85
CA LEU A 270 -21.68 12.13 -1.27
C LEU A 270 -22.83 12.51 -0.32
N VAL A 271 -22.60 12.40 0.99
CA VAL A 271 -23.58 12.76 2.03
C VAL A 271 -23.92 14.25 1.96
N ALA A 272 -22.92 15.13 1.81
CA ALA A 272 -23.13 16.57 1.72
C ALA A 272 -23.95 16.99 0.48
N GLN A 273 -23.85 16.24 -0.62
CA GLN A 273 -24.52 16.53 -1.89
C GLN A 273 -25.89 15.85 -2.03
N THR A 274 -26.25 14.95 -1.11
CA THR A 274 -27.44 14.12 -1.22
C THR A 274 -28.33 14.26 0.02
N PRO A 275 -29.35 15.13 0.01
CA PRO A 275 -30.21 15.39 1.18
C PRO A 275 -30.86 14.13 1.79
N ALA A 276 -31.15 13.12 0.97
CA ALA A 276 -31.70 11.83 1.42
C ALA A 276 -30.73 11.05 2.33
N LEU A 277 -29.42 11.33 2.27
CA LEU A 277 -28.38 10.69 3.08
C LEU A 277 -28.09 11.45 4.39
N SER A 278 -28.94 12.40 4.78
CA SER A 278 -28.75 13.20 6.00
C SER A 278 -28.57 12.37 7.28
N GLY A 279 -29.07 11.13 7.33
CA GLY A 279 -28.82 10.18 8.42
C GLY A 279 -27.34 9.84 8.65
N TYR A 280 -26.49 9.99 7.62
CA TYR A 280 -25.05 9.75 7.71
C TYR A 280 -24.23 11.00 8.07
N SER A 281 -24.87 12.17 8.24
CA SER A 281 -24.15 13.45 8.40
C SER A 281 -23.16 13.46 9.56
N ALA A 282 -23.51 12.81 10.68
CA ALA A 282 -22.60 12.71 11.84
C ALA A 282 -21.34 11.90 11.52
N LYS A 283 -21.47 10.80 10.78
CA LYS A 283 -20.34 9.97 10.35
C LYS A 283 -19.46 10.69 9.33
N ALA A 284 -20.09 11.30 8.32
CA ALA A 284 -19.39 12.15 7.35
C ALA A 284 -18.58 13.27 8.03
N ALA A 285 -19.19 13.97 9.00
CA ALA A 285 -18.50 15.01 9.76
C ALA A 285 -17.32 14.47 10.57
N ALA A 286 -17.49 13.31 11.24
CA ALA A 286 -16.42 12.68 12.01
C ALA A 286 -15.24 12.25 11.12
N TYR A 287 -15.51 11.65 9.97
CA TYR A 287 -14.46 11.23 9.03
C TYR A 287 -13.71 12.41 8.45
N ARG A 288 -14.43 13.45 8.00
CA ARG A 288 -13.81 14.69 7.56
C ARG A 288 -12.94 15.30 8.66
N SER A 289 -13.45 15.38 9.90
CA SER A 289 -12.71 15.93 11.03
C SER A 289 -11.40 15.16 11.25
N PHE A 290 -11.44 13.83 11.28
CA PHE A 290 -10.24 13.00 11.46
C PHE A 290 -9.20 13.26 10.37
N LEU A 291 -9.62 13.37 9.11
CA LEU A 291 -8.72 13.67 8.00
C LEU A 291 -8.09 15.07 8.12
N GLU A 292 -8.86 16.06 8.53
CA GLU A 292 -8.43 17.46 8.65
C GLU A 292 -7.57 17.73 9.90
N THR A 293 -7.77 16.99 10.99
CA THR A 293 -7.05 17.20 12.26
C THR A 293 -5.89 16.25 12.49
N GLU A 294 -5.95 15.03 11.95
CA GLU A 294 -4.92 14.01 12.16
C GLU A 294 -4.08 13.82 10.90
N ILE A 295 -4.73 13.46 9.78
CA ILE A 295 -4.03 12.95 8.61
C ILE A 295 -3.28 14.04 7.83
N VAL A 296 -3.97 15.09 7.41
CA VAL A 296 -3.35 16.17 6.63
C VAL A 296 -2.23 16.89 7.40
N PRO A 297 -2.44 17.39 8.63
CA PRO A 297 -1.41 18.13 9.33
C PRO A 297 -0.18 17.29 9.68
N ARG A 298 -0.32 15.97 9.90
CA ARG A 298 0.82 15.07 10.16
C ARG A 298 1.96 15.25 9.15
N TRP A 299 1.63 15.37 7.87
CA TRP A 299 2.63 15.45 6.81
C TRP A 299 3.33 16.82 6.69
N GLU A 300 2.80 17.88 7.31
CA GLU A 300 3.43 19.21 7.30
C GLU A 300 3.90 19.68 8.69
N GLN A 301 3.41 19.05 9.77
CA GLN A 301 3.56 19.53 11.15
C GLN A 301 4.15 18.49 12.12
N SER A 302 4.27 17.22 11.72
CA SER A 302 4.89 16.18 12.57
C SER A 302 6.30 16.58 12.99
N THR A 303 6.59 16.48 14.29
CA THR A 303 7.96 16.64 14.80
C THR A 303 8.85 15.46 14.47
N TYR A 304 8.26 14.28 14.24
CA TYR A 304 8.98 13.06 13.92
C TYR A 304 9.32 12.95 12.43
N LEU A 305 8.34 13.15 11.54
CA LEU A 305 8.52 13.11 10.09
C LEU A 305 9.14 14.41 9.57
N GLY A 306 8.79 15.53 10.18
CA GLY A 306 9.10 16.88 9.70
C GLY A 306 8.17 17.34 8.57
N ASN A 307 8.38 18.56 8.10
CA ASN A 307 7.56 19.13 7.04
C ASN A 307 7.94 18.56 5.66
N THR A 308 7.07 17.72 5.12
CA THR A 308 7.24 17.09 3.79
C THR A 308 6.84 17.98 2.64
N TRP A 309 6.14 19.10 2.88
CA TRP A 309 5.84 20.06 1.84
C TRP A 309 7.08 20.91 1.49
N ASN A 310 7.52 20.87 0.23
CA ASN A 310 8.71 21.60 -0.22
C ASN A 310 8.41 22.90 -0.98
N GLY A 311 7.14 23.30 -1.09
CA GLY A 311 6.71 24.47 -1.86
C GLY A 311 6.17 24.15 -3.26
N THR A 312 6.51 22.98 -3.82
CA THR A 312 6.03 22.53 -5.14
C THR A 312 5.28 21.21 -5.06
N THR A 313 5.87 20.24 -4.36
CA THR A 313 5.32 18.90 -4.15
C THR A 313 5.67 18.38 -2.75
N TYR A 314 5.30 17.13 -2.48
CA TYR A 314 5.69 16.43 -1.26
C TYR A 314 6.99 15.64 -1.47
N ARG A 315 7.90 15.73 -0.50
CA ARG A 315 9.16 14.98 -0.43
C ARG A 315 9.09 13.87 0.61
N GLN A 316 10.10 12.99 0.62
CA GLN A 316 10.29 12.06 1.73
C GLN A 316 10.38 12.80 3.08
N PRO A 317 9.97 12.17 4.21
CA PRO A 317 10.13 12.74 5.54
C PRO A 317 11.55 13.28 5.77
N PRO A 318 11.73 14.60 5.99
CA PRO A 318 13.08 15.17 6.11
C PRO A 318 13.80 14.79 7.41
N ASN A 319 13.08 14.37 8.44
CA ASN A 319 13.66 14.06 9.74
C ASN A 319 14.03 12.57 9.91
N ILE A 320 13.56 11.69 9.02
CA ILE A 320 13.75 10.24 9.12
C ILE A 320 13.75 9.55 7.75
N ASP A 321 14.65 8.60 7.52
CA ASP A 321 14.66 7.81 6.28
C ASP A 321 13.78 6.55 6.44
N THR A 322 12.64 6.55 5.75
CA THR A 322 11.66 5.44 5.80
C THR A 322 11.74 4.49 4.62
N LEU A 323 12.65 4.71 3.66
CA LEU A 323 12.63 4.07 2.34
C LEU A 323 13.96 3.43 1.88
N SER A 324 15.14 3.98 2.19
CA SER A 324 16.37 3.47 1.54
C SER A 324 17.71 3.55 2.29
N HIS A 325 17.78 4.09 3.51
CA HIS A 325 19.01 4.38 4.28
C HIS A 325 20.03 5.30 3.60
N THR A 326 19.72 5.81 2.42
CA THR A 326 20.61 6.66 1.63
C THR A 326 20.24 8.13 1.73
N GLY A 327 19.21 8.46 2.53
CA GLY A 327 18.89 9.82 2.94
C GLY A 327 18.78 10.77 1.75
N THR A 328 17.91 10.47 0.79
CA THR A 328 17.66 11.43 -0.29
C THR A 328 16.45 12.27 0.06
N THR A 329 16.65 13.57 0.26
CA THR A 329 15.60 14.60 0.44
C THR A 329 14.81 14.85 -0.86
N ASN A 330 14.55 13.80 -1.63
CA ASN A 330 13.94 13.85 -2.95
C ASN A 330 12.42 14.00 -2.85
N ASP A 331 11.83 14.54 -3.92
CA ASP A 331 10.40 14.47 -4.17
C ASP A 331 9.92 13.01 -4.06
N LEU A 332 8.71 12.81 -3.54
CA LEU A 332 8.06 11.51 -3.61
C LEU A 332 7.80 11.13 -5.08
N PRO A 333 7.70 9.82 -5.38
CA PRO A 333 7.12 9.35 -6.64
C PRO A 333 5.79 10.06 -6.96
N PHE A 334 5.47 10.22 -8.26
CA PHE A 334 4.28 10.97 -8.67
C PHE A 334 3.01 10.40 -8.03
N ASN A 335 2.83 9.08 -8.08
CA ASN A 335 1.67 8.40 -7.51
C ASN A 335 1.51 8.64 -6.01
N MET A 336 2.61 8.78 -5.27
CA MET A 336 2.53 9.05 -3.83
C MET A 336 2.07 10.47 -3.54
N ALA A 337 2.66 11.47 -4.21
CA ALA A 337 2.26 12.87 -4.05
C ALA A 337 0.84 13.12 -4.60
N LEU A 338 0.50 12.51 -5.74
CA LEU A 338 -0.82 12.62 -6.37
C LEU A 338 -1.93 11.95 -5.54
N GLY A 339 -1.62 10.88 -4.81
CA GLY A 339 -2.53 10.32 -3.82
C GLY A 339 -3.00 11.37 -2.82
N MET A 340 -2.05 12.11 -2.20
CA MET A 340 -2.36 13.20 -1.28
C MET A 340 -3.07 14.37 -1.98
N ALA A 341 -2.64 14.75 -3.19
CA ALA A 341 -3.30 15.80 -3.97
C ALA A 341 -4.78 15.48 -4.26
N ASN A 342 -5.10 14.21 -4.54
CA ASN A 342 -6.48 13.77 -4.73
C ASN A 342 -7.30 13.95 -3.44
N LEU A 343 -6.78 13.47 -2.30
CA LEU A 343 -7.45 13.66 -1.00
C LEU A 343 -7.72 15.15 -0.71
N LEU A 344 -6.71 16.00 -0.87
CA LEU A 344 -6.81 17.44 -0.65
C LEU A 344 -7.81 18.11 -1.61
N THR A 345 -7.91 17.64 -2.85
CA THR A 345 -8.92 18.15 -3.80
C THR A 345 -10.34 17.82 -3.34
N VAL A 346 -10.58 16.60 -2.84
CA VAL A 346 -11.89 16.20 -2.32
C VAL A 346 -12.23 16.99 -1.05
N LEU A 347 -11.28 17.12 -0.11
CA LEU A 347 -11.47 17.88 1.13
C LEU A 347 -11.71 19.37 0.87
N HIS A 348 -10.97 19.99 -0.06
CA HIS A 348 -11.23 21.36 -0.49
C HIS A 348 -12.68 21.54 -0.94
N GLY A 349 -13.20 20.60 -1.74
CA GLY A 349 -14.59 20.63 -2.19
C GLY A 349 -15.63 20.53 -1.05
N LEU A 350 -15.23 20.07 0.14
CA LEU A 350 -16.07 19.96 1.33
C LEU A 350 -15.98 21.18 2.26
N ASN A 351 -14.80 21.79 2.34
CA ASN A 351 -14.49 22.79 3.37
C ASN A 351 -14.14 24.18 2.83
N GLY A 352 -13.85 24.31 1.53
CA GLY A 352 -13.42 25.54 0.90
C GLY A 352 -11.99 25.99 1.23
N ASP A 353 -11.18 25.16 1.91
CA ASP A 353 -9.82 25.51 2.33
C ASP A 353 -8.91 25.72 1.11
N THR A 354 -8.49 26.97 0.92
CA THR A 354 -7.66 27.37 -0.22
C THR A 354 -6.24 26.83 -0.14
N THR A 355 -5.75 26.48 1.05
CA THR A 355 -4.45 25.82 1.23
C THR A 355 -4.48 24.43 0.62
N TYR A 356 -5.53 23.65 0.89
CA TYR A 356 -5.69 22.31 0.31
C TYR A 356 -5.75 22.38 -1.22
N LEU A 357 -6.51 23.34 -1.76
CA LEU A 357 -6.56 23.54 -3.22
C LEU A 357 -5.20 23.94 -3.79
N SER A 358 -4.49 24.86 -3.13
CA SER A 358 -3.17 25.33 -3.57
C SER A 358 -2.16 24.19 -3.60
N ARG A 359 -2.10 23.36 -2.55
CA ARG A 359 -1.26 22.17 -2.46
C ARG A 359 -1.60 21.16 -3.57
N ALA A 360 -2.89 20.81 -3.70
CA ALA A 360 -3.34 19.86 -4.71
C ALA A 360 -3.04 20.32 -6.15
N ASN A 361 -3.30 21.60 -6.45
CA ASN A 361 -3.03 22.17 -7.77
C ASN A 361 -1.53 22.26 -8.05
N SER A 362 -0.70 22.60 -7.06
CA SER A 362 0.75 22.63 -7.22
C SER A 362 1.31 21.24 -7.53
N VAL A 363 0.92 20.21 -6.76
CA VAL A 363 1.35 18.81 -7.01
C VAL A 363 0.86 18.33 -8.38
N THR A 364 -0.40 18.59 -8.72
CA THR A 364 -0.97 18.17 -10.00
C THR A 364 -0.28 18.87 -11.17
N GLN A 365 0.02 20.17 -11.04
CA GLN A 365 0.74 20.93 -12.06
C GLN A 365 2.19 20.44 -12.21
N TRP A 366 2.86 20.14 -11.10
CA TRP A 366 4.20 19.54 -11.11
C TRP A 366 4.21 18.20 -11.84
N ALA A 367 3.27 17.30 -11.54
CA ALA A 367 3.15 16.01 -12.23
C ALA A 367 2.80 16.21 -13.72
N LYS A 368 1.83 17.09 -14.04
CA LYS A 368 1.44 17.42 -15.41
C LYS A 368 2.60 17.92 -16.26
N SER A 369 3.47 18.77 -15.70
CA SER A 369 4.66 19.28 -16.37
C SER A 369 5.70 18.19 -16.71
N ASN A 370 5.57 16.99 -16.11
CA ASN A 370 6.42 15.83 -16.39
C ASN A 370 5.75 14.79 -17.31
N LEU A 371 4.52 15.03 -17.78
CA LEU A 371 3.88 14.21 -18.79
C LEU A 371 4.47 14.52 -20.18
N VAL A 372 4.97 13.50 -20.87
CA VAL A 372 5.53 13.65 -22.22
C VAL A 372 4.50 13.22 -23.25
N ASN A 373 4.15 14.11 -24.17
CA ASN A 373 3.31 13.76 -25.31
C ASN A 373 4.11 12.90 -26.31
N SER A 374 3.65 11.66 -26.53
CA SER A 374 4.23 10.71 -27.48
C SER A 374 3.14 10.28 -28.47
N GLY A 375 3.01 11.02 -29.57
CA GLY A 375 2.03 10.72 -30.62
C GLY A 375 0.58 10.89 -30.18
N GLY A 376 0.29 11.93 -29.38
CA GLY A 376 -1.04 12.20 -28.87
C GLY A 376 -1.43 11.42 -27.61
N ALA A 377 -0.53 10.61 -27.07
CA ALA A 377 -0.68 9.91 -25.79
C ALA A 377 0.31 10.47 -24.75
N TYR A 378 -0.05 10.46 -23.46
CA TYR A 378 0.92 10.78 -22.40
C TYR A 378 1.71 9.55 -21.97
N ILE A 379 3.02 9.72 -21.83
CA ILE A 379 3.89 8.76 -21.14
C ILE A 379 4.64 9.51 -20.04
N TRP A 380 4.88 8.86 -18.92
CA TRP A 380 5.60 9.47 -17.80
C TRP A 380 6.44 8.43 -17.05
N ASN A 381 7.42 8.94 -16.32
CA ASN A 381 8.24 8.13 -15.42
C ASN A 381 7.55 7.98 -14.06
N TYR A 382 7.98 7.04 -13.24
CA TYR A 382 7.51 6.84 -11.87
C TYR A 382 7.77 8.05 -10.95
N GLY A 383 8.83 8.81 -11.22
CA GLY A 383 9.20 10.02 -10.51
C GLY A 383 10.23 10.83 -11.28
N THR A 384 10.50 12.06 -10.84
CA THR A 384 11.42 12.99 -11.50
C THR A 384 12.87 12.50 -11.56
N TYR A 385 13.27 11.66 -10.60
CA TYR A 385 14.63 11.16 -10.41
C TYR A 385 14.91 9.81 -11.10
N THR A 386 13.93 9.26 -11.83
CA THR A 386 14.08 7.96 -12.50
C THR A 386 13.58 8.02 -13.93
N THR A 387 14.14 7.17 -14.79
CA THR A 387 13.65 6.93 -16.15
C THR A 387 12.71 5.73 -16.24
N MET A 388 12.52 5.00 -15.13
CA MET A 388 11.55 3.91 -15.05
C MET A 388 10.16 4.47 -15.33
N LYS A 389 9.48 3.89 -16.31
CA LYS A 389 8.10 4.27 -16.67
C LYS A 389 7.13 3.88 -15.59
N GLU A 390 6.09 4.69 -15.43
CA GLU A 390 4.99 4.33 -14.55
C GLU A 390 4.37 3.01 -15.02
N ASP A 391 4.04 2.14 -14.07
CA ASP A 391 3.29 0.92 -14.40
C ASP A 391 1.77 1.12 -14.33
N LEU A 392 1.07 0.24 -15.02
CA LEU A 392 -0.38 0.21 -15.13
C LEU A 392 -1.06 0.25 -13.76
N SER A 393 -0.51 -0.45 -12.76
CA SER A 393 -1.13 -0.56 -11.45
C SER A 393 -1.04 0.74 -10.67
N HIS A 394 0.15 1.34 -10.55
CA HIS A 394 0.35 2.60 -9.84
C HIS A 394 -0.25 3.80 -10.58
N ALA A 395 -0.28 3.77 -11.92
CA ALA A 395 -0.96 4.78 -12.73
C ALA A 395 -2.45 4.94 -12.39
N ASN A 396 -3.09 3.97 -11.74
CA ASN A 396 -4.47 4.18 -11.25
C ASN A 396 -4.57 5.28 -10.19
N VAL A 397 -3.53 5.49 -9.38
CA VAL A 397 -3.48 6.56 -8.38
C VAL A 397 -3.31 7.91 -9.08
N ASP A 398 -2.39 8.00 -10.04
CA ASP A 398 -2.18 9.19 -10.87
C ASP A 398 -3.48 9.62 -11.57
N LEU A 399 -4.11 8.67 -12.27
CA LEU A 399 -5.36 8.90 -12.98
C LEU A 399 -6.48 9.32 -12.04
N SER A 400 -6.58 8.75 -10.84
CA SER A 400 -7.58 9.17 -9.86
C SER A 400 -7.43 10.65 -9.51
N ALA A 401 -6.19 11.13 -9.31
CA ALA A 401 -5.93 12.54 -9.04
C ALA A 401 -6.20 13.43 -10.26
N PHE A 402 -5.77 13.00 -11.46
CA PHE A 402 -5.99 13.75 -12.69
C PHE A 402 -7.47 13.89 -13.06
N LEU A 403 -8.25 12.82 -12.87
CA LEU A 403 -9.69 12.81 -13.10
C LEU A 403 -10.42 13.71 -12.11
N GLU A 404 -10.10 13.64 -10.81
CA GLU A 404 -10.69 14.53 -9.81
C GLU A 404 -10.33 16.00 -10.11
N SER A 405 -9.07 16.30 -10.46
CA SER A 405 -8.64 17.64 -10.89
C SER A 405 -9.45 18.16 -12.07
N TYR A 406 -9.63 17.34 -13.12
CA TYR A 406 -10.42 17.70 -14.30
C TYR A 406 -11.90 17.95 -13.94
N ARG A 407 -12.52 17.03 -13.20
CA ARG A 407 -13.94 17.11 -12.80
C ARG A 407 -14.23 18.31 -11.91
N ARG A 408 -13.21 18.85 -11.23
CA ARG A 408 -13.29 20.09 -10.44
C ARG A 408 -12.91 21.35 -11.20
N GLY A 409 -12.63 21.26 -12.49
CA GLY A 409 -12.24 22.40 -13.32
C GLY A 409 -10.91 23.02 -12.88
N GLN A 410 -9.98 22.20 -12.39
CA GLN A 410 -8.67 22.64 -11.91
C GLN A 410 -7.59 22.49 -12.98
N VAL A 411 -6.41 21.97 -12.62
CA VAL A 411 -5.19 21.93 -13.46
C VAL A 411 -5.34 21.11 -14.73
N MET A 412 -6.06 19.98 -14.66
CA MET A 412 -6.23 19.09 -15.80
C MET A 412 -7.36 19.57 -16.72
N THR A 413 -7.15 19.44 -18.02
CA THR A 413 -8.05 19.92 -19.09
C THR A 413 -8.59 18.76 -19.92
N ALA A 414 -9.57 19.05 -20.78
CA ALA A 414 -10.14 18.04 -21.68
C ALA A 414 -9.08 17.46 -22.65
N ALA A 415 -8.12 18.28 -23.09
CA ALA A 415 -7.01 17.81 -23.94
C ALA A 415 -6.11 16.82 -23.19
N ASP A 416 -5.88 17.05 -21.90
CA ASP A 416 -5.09 16.13 -21.08
C ASP A 416 -5.81 14.78 -20.93
N MET A 417 -7.13 14.80 -20.71
CA MET A 417 -7.93 13.56 -20.60
C MET A 417 -7.92 12.76 -21.89
N ILE A 418 -7.98 13.42 -23.05
CA ILE A 418 -7.81 12.77 -24.35
C ILE A 418 -6.44 12.09 -24.47
N ALA A 419 -5.37 12.77 -24.03
CA ALA A 419 -4.02 12.22 -24.07
C ALA A 419 -3.82 11.03 -23.12
N LEU A 420 -4.39 11.06 -21.91
CA LEU A 420 -4.37 9.93 -20.96
C LEU A 420 -5.17 8.72 -21.49
N LYS A 421 -6.34 8.97 -22.08
CA LYS A 421 -7.12 7.94 -22.79
C LYS A 421 -6.31 7.31 -23.92
N ASN A 422 -5.59 8.13 -24.69
CA ASN A 422 -4.74 7.66 -25.76
C ASN A 422 -3.54 6.84 -25.24
N THR A 423 -3.07 7.05 -24.02
CA THR A 423 -2.06 6.19 -23.38
C THR A 423 -2.53 4.74 -23.35
N LEU A 424 -3.71 4.49 -22.78
CA LEU A 424 -4.25 3.13 -22.70
C LEU A 424 -4.50 2.55 -24.10
N LYS A 425 -5.09 3.36 -25.00
CA LYS A 425 -5.58 2.91 -26.31
C LYS A 425 -4.52 2.75 -27.39
N LEU A 426 -3.55 3.67 -27.43
CA LEU A 426 -2.57 3.74 -28.52
C LEU A 426 -1.20 3.18 -28.13
N LYS A 427 -0.88 3.12 -26.83
CA LYS A 427 0.41 2.61 -26.33
C LYS A 427 0.28 1.25 -25.69
N MET A 428 -0.68 1.09 -24.77
CA MET A 428 -0.70 -0.08 -23.90
C MET A 428 -1.51 -1.25 -24.45
N TRP A 429 -2.63 -0.98 -25.14
CA TRP A 429 -3.52 -2.01 -25.66
C TRP A 429 -2.91 -2.77 -26.84
N ASN A 430 -3.02 -4.10 -26.82
CA ASN A 430 -2.56 -4.99 -27.89
C ASN A 430 -3.38 -4.93 -29.20
N GLY A 431 -4.40 -4.09 -29.30
CA GLY A 431 -5.27 -3.96 -30.46
C GLY A 431 -6.36 -5.04 -30.59
N SER A 432 -6.41 -6.02 -29.69
CA SER A 432 -7.43 -7.08 -29.72
C SER A 432 -8.66 -6.70 -28.89
N ALA A 433 -9.83 -6.65 -29.52
CA ALA A 433 -11.09 -6.38 -28.83
C ALA A 433 -11.68 -7.63 -28.15
N THR A 434 -11.31 -8.82 -28.61
CA THR A 434 -11.81 -10.11 -28.10
C THR A 434 -10.88 -10.76 -27.07
N ALA A 435 -9.59 -10.42 -27.10
CA ALA A 435 -8.59 -10.81 -26.12
C ALA A 435 -7.71 -9.61 -25.73
N PRO A 436 -8.31 -8.56 -25.12
CA PRO A 436 -7.57 -7.36 -24.76
C PRO A 436 -6.51 -7.63 -23.72
N MET A 437 -5.30 -7.17 -24.01
CA MET A 437 -4.17 -7.14 -23.08
C MET A 437 -3.58 -5.74 -23.06
N PHE A 438 -3.03 -5.37 -21.90
CA PHE A 438 -2.38 -4.09 -21.70
C PHE A 438 -0.94 -4.30 -21.23
N SER A 439 0.00 -3.57 -21.80
CA SER A 439 1.40 -3.59 -21.37
C SER A 439 1.55 -3.16 -19.91
N LEU A 440 2.64 -3.60 -19.28
CA LEU A 440 2.92 -3.23 -17.89
C LEU A 440 3.13 -1.74 -17.73
N ARG A 441 3.79 -1.07 -18.69
CA ARG A 441 4.19 0.34 -18.58
C ARG A 441 3.39 1.23 -19.51
N VAL A 442 3.22 2.50 -19.10
CA VAL A 442 2.42 3.51 -19.81
C VAL A 442 2.95 3.86 -21.21
N ASP A 443 4.20 3.54 -21.51
CA ASP A 443 4.79 3.75 -22.83
C ASP A 443 4.63 2.58 -23.81
N GLY A 444 3.92 1.51 -23.41
CA GLY A 444 3.72 0.30 -24.21
C GLY A 444 4.73 -0.80 -23.92
N THR A 445 5.70 -0.59 -23.03
CA THR A 445 6.73 -1.58 -22.71
C THR A 445 6.35 -2.50 -21.55
N GLY A 446 7.05 -3.64 -21.45
CA GLY A 446 6.83 -4.64 -20.41
C GLY A 446 5.63 -5.55 -20.68
N ALA A 447 5.81 -6.85 -20.47
CA ALA A 447 4.77 -7.84 -20.67
C ALA A 447 3.65 -7.71 -19.63
N ALA A 448 2.41 -8.01 -20.05
CA ALA A 448 1.29 -8.17 -19.12
C ALA A 448 1.63 -9.26 -18.09
N ASN A 449 1.44 -8.95 -16.81
CA ASN A 449 1.88 -9.81 -15.70
C ASN A 449 0.77 -10.02 -14.65
N GLY A 450 -0.49 -10.00 -15.07
CA GLY A 450 -1.66 -10.12 -14.18
C GLY A 450 -2.07 -8.80 -13.53
N THR A 451 -1.16 -7.84 -13.35
CA THR A 451 -1.55 -6.48 -12.92
C THR A 451 -2.34 -5.74 -13.99
N ASP A 452 -2.33 -6.22 -15.25
CA ASP A 452 -3.14 -5.68 -16.33
C ASP A 452 -4.65 -5.81 -16.09
N TYR A 453 -5.09 -6.54 -15.06
CA TYR A 453 -6.47 -6.52 -14.57
C TYR A 453 -6.79 -5.34 -13.65
N TYR A 454 -5.80 -4.60 -13.13
CA TYR A 454 -6.02 -3.48 -12.22
C TYR A 454 -6.37 -2.21 -12.99
N LEU A 455 -7.58 -2.17 -13.57
CA LEU A 455 -8.01 -1.17 -14.53
C LEU A 455 -9.00 -0.16 -13.94
N HIS A 456 -9.10 -0.06 -12.62
CA HIS A 456 -10.17 0.67 -11.96
C HIS A 456 -10.17 2.16 -12.30
N SER A 457 -9.06 2.89 -12.27
CA SER A 457 -9.06 4.31 -12.69
C SER A 457 -8.92 4.46 -14.20
N TRP A 458 -8.41 3.44 -14.89
CA TRP A 458 -8.37 3.40 -16.35
C TRP A 458 -9.76 3.32 -16.99
N ILE A 459 -10.70 2.55 -16.42
CA ILE A 459 -12.06 2.43 -16.95
C ILE A 459 -12.85 3.74 -16.85
N GLU A 460 -12.52 4.63 -15.92
CA GLU A 460 -13.13 5.97 -15.85
C GLU A 460 -12.90 6.80 -17.11
N LEU A 461 -11.89 6.48 -17.92
CA LEU A 461 -11.65 7.12 -19.21
C LEU A 461 -12.70 6.73 -20.27
N ALA A 462 -13.63 5.82 -19.95
CA ALA A 462 -14.82 5.54 -20.75
C ALA A 462 -15.71 6.77 -20.96
N GLU A 463 -15.57 7.80 -20.10
CA GLU A 463 -16.18 9.13 -20.30
C GLU A 463 -15.81 9.76 -21.66
N TRP A 464 -14.61 9.47 -22.18
CA TRP A 464 -14.13 9.97 -23.47
C TRP A 464 -14.14 8.93 -24.58
N ASP A 465 -14.13 7.65 -24.26
CA ASP A 465 -14.14 6.57 -25.24
C ASP A 465 -14.80 5.31 -24.67
N ALA A 466 -16.07 5.09 -25.02
CA ALA A 466 -16.86 3.94 -24.57
C ALA A 466 -16.24 2.58 -24.96
N GLN A 467 -15.31 2.54 -25.93
CA GLN A 467 -14.60 1.30 -26.25
C GLN A 467 -13.75 0.82 -25.07
N ILE A 468 -13.28 1.72 -24.19
CA ILE A 468 -12.54 1.32 -22.98
C ILE A 468 -13.38 0.40 -22.11
N LYS A 469 -14.63 0.77 -21.80
CA LYS A 469 -15.57 -0.09 -21.07
C LYS A 469 -15.68 -1.46 -21.74
N ALA A 470 -15.85 -1.50 -23.06
CA ALA A 470 -15.98 -2.77 -23.81
C ALA A 470 -14.72 -3.65 -23.69
N LEU A 471 -13.52 -3.07 -23.73
CA LEU A 471 -12.26 -3.80 -23.56
C LEU A 471 -12.12 -4.35 -22.13
N VAL A 472 -12.41 -3.53 -21.11
CA VAL A 472 -12.36 -3.99 -19.72
C VAL A 472 -13.41 -5.07 -19.47
N ALA A 473 -14.63 -4.90 -19.99
CA ALA A 473 -15.70 -5.90 -19.92
C ALA A 473 -15.30 -7.23 -20.57
N ALA A 474 -14.74 -7.21 -21.77
CA ALA A 474 -14.26 -8.42 -22.45
C ALA A 474 -13.22 -9.18 -21.61
N LYS A 475 -12.29 -8.44 -20.99
CA LYS A 475 -11.28 -9.00 -20.09
C LYS A 475 -11.88 -9.62 -18.82
N TYR A 476 -12.92 -9.00 -18.27
CA TYR A 476 -13.57 -9.44 -17.03
C TYR A 476 -14.69 -10.47 -17.20
N THR A 477 -15.19 -10.70 -18.43
CA THR A 477 -16.35 -11.57 -18.69
C THR A 477 -16.12 -13.01 -18.24
N ASN A 478 -14.95 -13.60 -18.54
CA ASN A 478 -14.60 -14.97 -18.13
C ASN A 478 -13.52 -15.04 -17.05
N PHE A 479 -13.08 -13.88 -16.55
CA PHE A 479 -12.09 -13.81 -15.50
C PHE A 479 -12.71 -14.08 -14.13
N THR A 480 -11.99 -14.84 -13.31
CA THR A 480 -12.34 -15.09 -11.91
C THR A 480 -11.62 -14.06 -11.05
N SER A 481 -12.36 -13.03 -10.65
CA SER A 481 -11.86 -11.98 -9.77
C SER A 481 -11.61 -12.52 -8.36
N ALA A 482 -10.50 -12.10 -7.75
CA ALA A 482 -10.03 -12.69 -6.48
C ALA A 482 -9.50 -11.67 -5.44
N ASN A 483 -9.50 -10.37 -5.73
CA ASN A 483 -8.92 -9.36 -4.82
C ASN A 483 -9.65 -8.01 -4.92
N SER A 484 -9.30 -7.10 -4.02
CA SER A 484 -9.92 -5.78 -3.88
C SER A 484 -9.78 -4.89 -5.12
N SER A 485 -8.65 -4.94 -5.84
CA SER A 485 -8.47 -4.19 -7.09
C SER A 485 -9.41 -4.67 -8.19
N HIS A 486 -9.69 -5.98 -8.25
CA HIS A 486 -10.73 -6.51 -9.13
C HIS A 486 -12.13 -6.09 -8.69
N LEU A 487 -12.39 -6.04 -7.38
CA LEU A 487 -13.68 -5.63 -6.83
C LEU A 487 -14.06 -4.20 -7.22
N ILE A 488 -13.16 -3.24 -7.06
CA ILE A 488 -13.40 -1.85 -7.51
C ILE A 488 -13.45 -1.73 -9.04
N THR A 489 -12.77 -2.61 -9.78
CA THR A 489 -12.92 -2.64 -11.24
C THR A 489 -14.32 -3.12 -11.64
N LEU A 490 -14.87 -4.13 -10.93
CA LEU A 490 -16.24 -4.61 -11.14
C LEU A 490 -17.29 -3.55 -10.78
N SER A 491 -17.11 -2.81 -9.69
CA SER A 491 -18.03 -1.71 -9.33
C SER A 491 -18.04 -0.60 -10.37
N ARG A 492 -16.89 -0.31 -10.98
CA ARG A 492 -16.80 0.68 -12.06
C ARG A 492 -17.34 0.16 -13.39
N LEU A 493 -17.17 -1.13 -13.70
CA LEU A 493 -17.86 -1.75 -14.84
C LEU A 493 -19.38 -1.63 -14.71
N LEU A 494 -19.91 -1.83 -13.50
CA LEU A 494 -21.33 -1.63 -13.18
C LEU A 494 -21.74 -0.16 -13.33
N LYS A 495 -20.95 0.78 -12.81
CA LYS A 495 -21.21 2.23 -12.93
C LYS A 495 -21.29 2.71 -14.38
N TRP A 496 -20.45 2.16 -15.25
CA TRP A 496 -20.42 2.50 -16.67
C TRP A 496 -21.39 1.66 -17.49
N GLU A 497 -22.14 0.72 -16.89
CA GLU A 497 -23.14 -0.12 -17.57
C GLU A 497 -24.23 0.72 -18.24
#